data_AF-A0A662H6J0-F1
#
_entry.id   AF-A0A662H6J0-F1
#
_cell.length_a   1.000
_cell.length_b   1.000
_cell.length_c   1.000
_cell.angle_alpha   90.00
_cell.angle_beta   90.00
_cell.angle_gamma   90.00
#
_symmetry.space_group_name_H-M   'P 1'
#
loop_
_entity.id
_entity.type
_entity.pdbx_description
1 polymer ?
#
loop_
_entity_poly.entity_id
_entity_poly.type
_entity_poly.pdbx_seq_one_letter_code
_entity_poly.pdbx_strand_id
1 'polypeptide(L)' 'YVLRNQGYIVIRSAGSKTPVDLVAINPTNREILLIQVKTGKSRLSPEEREVLRNLNGTYEVKAMTTVREGKRLKLVEVR' A
#
# COMPACT_ATOMS: atom_id res chain seq x y z
N TYR A 1 -4.22 -15.08 -4.87
CA TYR A 1 -4.91 -15.40 -6.14
C TYR A 1 -6.14 -14.55 -6.34
N VAL A 2 -7.08 -14.48 -5.38
CA VAL A 2 -8.35 -13.72 -5.51
C VAL A 2 -8.16 -12.30 -6.07
N LEU A 3 -7.41 -11.43 -5.38
CA LEU A 3 -7.23 -10.03 -5.83
C LEU A 3 -6.46 -9.92 -7.16
N ARG A 4 -5.45 -10.75 -7.38
CA ARG A 4 -4.69 -10.74 -8.65
C ARG A 4 -5.57 -11.10 -9.85
N ASN A 5 -6.48 -12.07 -9.68
CA ASN A 5 -7.44 -12.46 -10.72
C ASN A 5 -8.50 -11.37 -10.97
N GLN A 6 -8.68 -10.43 -10.04
CA GLN A 6 -9.55 -9.27 -10.18
C GLN A 6 -8.83 -8.04 -10.77
N GLY A 7 -7.59 -8.22 -11.27
CA GLY A 7 -6.82 -7.14 -11.90
C GLY A 7 -5.99 -6.28 -10.94
N TYR A 8 -5.92 -6.65 -9.65
CA TYR A 8 -5.07 -5.91 -8.71
C TYR A 8 -3.61 -6.36 -8.79
N ILE A 9 -2.72 -5.37 -8.78
CA ILE A 9 -1.31 -5.53 -8.45
C ILE A 9 -1.20 -5.51 -6.92
N VAL A 10 -0.73 -6.61 -6.33
CA VAL A 10 -0.70 -6.78 -4.86
C VAL A 10 0.74 -6.76 -4.34
N ILE A 11 1.01 -5.84 -3.43
CA ILE A 11 2.27 -5.66 -2.71
C ILE A 11 2.05 -6.08 -1.26
N ARG A 12 2.97 -6.86 -0.70
CA ARG A 12 2.92 -7.29 0.69
C ARG A 12 4.00 -6.60 1.51
N SER A 13 3.65 -6.14 2.70
CA SER A 13 4.62 -5.66 3.68
C SER A 13 5.46 -6.81 4.23
N ALA A 14 6.78 -6.62 4.25
CA ALA A 14 7.70 -7.61 4.79
C ALA A 14 7.56 -7.70 6.32
N GLY A 15 7.23 -8.89 6.82
CA GLY A 15 7.13 -9.16 8.26
C GLY A 15 5.98 -8.45 9.00
N SER A 16 5.01 -7.86 8.28
CA SER A 16 3.83 -7.23 8.88
C SER A 16 4.14 -6.15 9.92
N LYS A 17 5.26 -5.41 9.72
CA LYS A 17 5.71 -4.33 10.63
C LYS A 17 5.16 -2.96 10.24
N THR A 18 4.14 -2.93 9.38
CA THR A 18 3.49 -1.71 8.89
C THR A 18 2.02 -1.74 9.27
N PRO A 19 1.31 -0.59 9.20
CA PRO A 19 -0.10 -0.54 9.57
C PRO A 19 -1.05 -1.35 8.67
N VAL A 20 -0.56 -1.80 7.51
CA VAL A 20 -1.27 -2.63 6.55
C VAL A 20 -0.38 -3.78 6.10
N ASP A 21 -0.95 -4.97 5.94
CA ASP A 21 -0.24 -6.15 5.46
C ASP A 21 -0.11 -6.16 3.94
N LEU A 22 -1.15 -5.71 3.23
CA LEU A 22 -1.21 -5.67 1.78
C LEU A 22 -1.67 -4.30 1.28
N VAL A 23 -1.06 -3.88 0.17
CA VAL A 23 -1.53 -2.79 -0.68
C VAL A 23 -1.88 -3.41 -2.03
N ALA A 24 -3.14 -3.29 -2.45
CA ALA A 24 -3.60 -3.79 -3.74
C ALA A 24 -4.05 -2.61 -4.60
N ILE A 25 -3.42 -2.43 -5.76
CA ILE A 25 -3.68 -1.32 -6.69
C ILE A 25 -4.34 -1.90 -7.93
N ASN A 26 -5.51 -1.39 -8.30
CA ASN A 26 -6.13 -1.68 -9.57
C ASN A 26 -6.07 -0.43 -10.47
N PRO A 27 -5.23 -0.44 -11.52
CA PRO A 27 -5.02 0.73 -12.37
C PRO A 27 -6.22 1.03 -13.28
N THR A 28 -7.07 0.04 -13.55
CA THR A 28 -8.24 0.18 -14.43
C THR A 28 -9.35 0.97 -13.74
N ASN A 29 -9.68 0.62 -12.49
CA ASN A 29 -10.71 1.31 -11.71
C ASN A 29 -10.15 2.49 -10.88
N ARG A 30 -8.82 2.70 -10.89
CA ARG A 30 -8.11 3.70 -10.08
C ARG A 30 -8.37 3.53 -8.58
N GLU A 31 -8.40 2.30 -8.11
CA GLU A 31 -8.66 1.97 -6.72
C GLU A 31 -7.41 1.41 -6.02
N ILE A 32 -7.25 1.80 -4.76
CA ILE A 32 -6.24 1.24 -3.86
C ILE A 32 -6.95 0.64 -2.66
N LEU A 33 -6.69 -0.64 -2.40
CA LEU A 33 -7.14 -1.32 -1.19
C LEU A 33 -5.97 -1.42 -0.21
N LEU A 34 -6.20 -0.91 0.99
CA LEU A 34 -5.33 -1.04 2.15
C LEU A 34 -5.88 -2.15 3.05
N ILE A 35 -5.17 -3.27 3.15
CA ILE A 35 -5.72 -4.48 3.76
C ILE A 35 -4.82 -4.93 4.91
N GLN A 36 -5.42 -4.98 6.11
CA GLN A 36 -4.84 -5.67 7.26
C GLN A 36 -5.45 -7.08 7.33
N VAL A 37 -4.61 -8.11 7.28
CA VAL A 37 -5.05 -9.51 7.22
C VAL A 37 -5.23 -10.04 8.64
N LYS A 38 -6.44 -10.52 8.94
CA LYS A 38 -6.75 -11.22 10.19
C LYS A 38 -7.19 -12.64 9.87
N THR A 39 -6.81 -13.59 10.72
CA THR A 39 -7.15 -15.00 10.58
C THR A 39 -7.84 -15.54 11.83
N GLY A 40 -8.68 -16.57 11.67
CA GLY A 40 -9.40 -17.20 12.76
C GLY A 40 -10.33 -16.24 13.51
N LYS A 41 -10.20 -16.21 14.84
CA LYS A 41 -10.98 -15.33 15.73
C LYS A 41 -10.37 -13.94 15.92
N SER A 42 -9.22 -13.66 15.29
CA SER A 42 -8.56 -12.37 15.43
C SER A 42 -9.42 -11.26 14.83
N ARG A 43 -9.52 -10.15 15.56
CA ARG A 43 -10.18 -8.92 15.09
C ARG A 43 -9.15 -7.80 14.97
N LEU A 44 -9.52 -6.72 14.29
CA LEU A 44 -8.74 -5.49 14.35
C LEU A 44 -8.78 -4.93 15.77
N SER A 45 -7.62 -4.54 16.28
CA SER A 45 -7.57 -3.72 17.49
C SER A 45 -8.20 -2.35 17.22
N PRO A 46 -8.64 -1.61 18.26
CA PRO A 46 -9.13 -0.24 18.09
C PRO A 46 -8.13 0.67 17.38
N GLU A 47 -6.84 0.52 17.70
CA GLU A 47 -5.73 1.26 17.11
C GLU A 47 -5.56 0.96 15.62
N GLU A 48 -5.53 -0.32 15.23
CA GLU A 48 -5.43 -0.72 13.82
C GLU A 48 -6.63 -0.18 13.01
N ARG A 49 -7.82 -0.20 13.61
CA ARG A 49 -9.03 0.34 12.99
C ARG A 49 -8.96 1.86 12.84
N GLU A 50 -8.36 2.56 13.78
CA GLU A 50 -8.15 4.00 13.69
C GLU A 50 -7.14 4.34 12.60
N VAL A 51 -6.01 3.63 12.52
CA VAL A 51 -5.03 3.86 11.47
C VAL A 51 -5.62 3.62 10.08
N LEU A 52 -6.36 2.52 9.87
CA LEU A 52 -7.04 2.27 8.59
C LEU A 52 -8.05 3.35 8.23
N ARG A 53 -8.79 3.89 9.22
CA ARG A 53 -9.71 5.02 8.99
C ARG A 53 -8.97 6.28 8.59
N ASN A 54 -7.86 6.59 9.25
CA ASN A 54 -7.06 7.78 8.96
C ASN A 54 -6.35 7.69 7.60
N LEU A 55 -6.03 6.48 7.16
CA LEU A 55 -5.46 6.23 5.82
C LEU A 55 -6.52 6.23 4.72
N ASN A 56 -7.83 6.21 5.03
CA ASN A 56 -8.87 6.26 4.02
C ASN A 56 -8.98 7.67 3.42
N GLY A 57 -9.03 7.76 2.10
CA GLY A 57 -9.15 9.03 1.39
C GLY A 57 -8.68 8.96 -0.05
N THR A 58 -8.66 10.12 -0.70
CA THR A 58 -8.12 10.27 -2.06
C THR A 58 -6.66 10.69 -1.98
N TYR A 59 -5.80 9.99 -2.70
CA TYR A 59 -4.38 10.30 -2.79
C TYR A 59 -3.99 10.65 -4.22
N GLU A 60 -3.07 11.59 -4.36
CA GLU A 60 -2.34 11.81 -5.61
C GLU A 60 -1.24 10.75 -5.74
N VAL A 61 -1.16 10.10 -6.91
CA VAL A 61 -0.12 9.11 -7.20
C VAL A 61 1.01 9.78 -7.98
N LYS A 62 2.21 9.80 -7.40
CA LYS A 62 3.44 10.31 -8.04
C LYS A 62 4.39 9.17 -8.34
N ALA A 63 4.72 8.98 -9.61
CA ALA A 63 5.73 8.02 -10.03
C ALA A 63 7.11 8.61 -9.78
N MET A 64 7.84 8.07 -8.81
CA MET A 64 9.17 8.57 -8.44
C MET A 64 10.25 7.52 -8.75
N THR A 65 11.45 7.99 -9.09
CA THR A 65 12.66 7.17 -9.19
C THR A 65 13.80 7.80 -8.41
N THR A 66 14.89 7.06 -8.21
CA THR A 66 16.11 7.57 -7.59
C THR A 66 17.21 7.74 -8.63
N VAL A 67 17.85 8.90 -8.63
CA VAL A 67 19.09 9.15 -9.39
C VAL A 67 20.26 9.34 -8.44
N ARG A 68 21.46 8.99 -8.89
CA ARG A 68 22.68 9.17 -8.10
C ARG A 68 23.34 10.50 -8.43
N GLU A 69 23.56 11.31 -7.40
CA GLU A 69 24.22 12.61 -7.49
C GLU A 69 25.45 12.58 -6.57
N GLY A 70 26.60 12.22 -7.15
CA GLY A 70 27.83 11.92 -6.41
C GLY A 70 27.65 10.79 -5.39
N LYS A 71 27.75 11.13 -4.09
CA LYS A 71 27.60 10.18 -2.96
C LYS A 71 26.16 10.09 -2.42
N ARG A 72 25.20 10.85 -2.96
CA ARG A 72 23.82 10.90 -2.47
C ARG A 72 22.84 10.31 -3.48
N LEU A 73 21.74 9.75 -2.97
CA LEU A 73 20.57 9.38 -3.76
C LEU A 73 19.55 10.51 -3.67
N LYS A 74 18.98 10.88 -4.81
CA LYS A 74 17.95 11.91 -4.91
C LYS A 74 16.71 11.32 -5.55
N LEU A 75 15.54 11.56 -4.93
CA LEU A 75 14.26 11.24 -5.52
C LEU A 75 13.90 12.27 -6.59
N VAL A 76 13.46 11.80 -7.74
CA VAL A 76 12.98 12.62 -8.85
C VAL A 76 11.71 12.01 -9.41
N GLU A 77 10.78 12.86 -9.83
CA GLU A 77 9.55 12.41 -10.47
C GLU A 77 9.85 11.92 -11.90
N VAL A 78 9.27 10.78 -12.25
CA VAL A 78 9.34 10.22 -13.60
C VAL A 78 8.45 11.08 -14.49
N ARG A 79 9.05 11.66 -15.53
CA ARG A 79 8.35 12.47 -16.54
C ARG A 79 7.96 11.63 -17.74
#